data_AF-A0A3C1WKF3-F1
#
_entry.id   AF-A0A3C1WKF3-F1
#
_cell.length_a   1.000
_cell.length_b   1.000
_cell.length_c   1.000
_cell.angle_alpha   90.00
_cell.angle_beta   90.00
_cell.angle_gamma   90.00
#
_symmetry.space_group_name_H-M   'P 1'
#
loop_
_entity.id
_entity.type
_entity.pdbx_description
1 polymer ?
#
loop_
_entity_poly.entity_id
_entity_poly.type
_entity_poly.pdbx_seq_one_letter_code
_entity_poly.pdbx_strand_id
1 'polypeptide(L)' 'EHITRVDSWEQFVNTLENKTGFVSAHWDGTAETEEKIKQQTKATIRCIPLDAQHEEGKCVLTGNPSNKRVLFAKAY' A
#
# COMPACT_ATOMS: atom_id res chain seq x y z
N GLU A 1 7.43 0.16 -16.34
CA GLU A 1 6.80 0.55 -15.05
C GLU A 1 6.45 -0.70 -14.26
N HIS A 2 6.88 -0.83 -13.01
CA HIS A 2 6.59 -2.00 -12.16
C HIS A 2 5.70 -1.59 -10.97
N ILE A 3 4.50 -1.09 -11.27
CA ILE A 3 3.48 -0.77 -10.25
C ILE A 3 2.43 -1.88 -10.27
N THR A 4 2.29 -2.61 -9.18
CA THR A 4 1.26 -3.65 -9.04
C THR A 4 0.14 -3.14 -8.15
N ARG A 5 -1.09 -3.12 -8.65
CA ARG A 5 -2.27 -2.75 -7.87
C ARG A 5 -2.76 -3.97 -7.08
N VAL A 6 -3.06 -3.76 -5.81
CA VAL A 6 -3.58 -4.79 -4.91
C VAL A 6 -4.70 -4.21 -4.06
N ASP A 7 -5.67 -5.06 -3.76
CA ASP A 7 -6.86 -4.70 -2.98
C ASP A 7 -6.99 -5.56 -1.72
N SER A 8 -6.09 -6.52 -1.52
CA SER A 8 -6.11 -7.45 -0.39
C SER A 8 -4.74 -7.56 0.27
N TRP A 9 -4.74 -7.76 1.59
CA TRP A 9 -3.52 -7.93 2.38
C TRP A 9 -2.63 -9.07 1.87
N GLU A 10 -3.23 -10.22 1.56
CA GLU A 10 -2.46 -11.38 1.07
C GLU A 10 -1.75 -11.09 -0.27
N GLN A 11 -2.43 -10.41 -1.20
CA GLN A 11 -1.83 -9.99 -2.45
C GLN A 11 -0.74 -8.94 -2.24
N PHE A 12 -0.93 -8.03 -1.28
CA PHE A 12 0.06 -7.03 -0.92
C PHE A 12 1.36 -7.68 -0.43
N VAL A 13 1.27 -8.60 0.54
CA VAL A 13 2.45 -9.33 1.06
C VAL A 13 3.10 -10.17 -0.03
N ASN A 14 2.30 -10.97 -0.75
CA ASN A 14 2.80 -11.82 -1.83
C ASN A 14 3.52 -11.00 -2.90
N THR A 15 2.97 -9.84 -3.29
CA THR A 15 3.60 -8.94 -4.26
C THR A 15 4.91 -8.37 -3.72
N LEU A 16 4.97 -7.96 -2.45
CA LEU A 16 6.20 -7.45 -1.85
C LEU A 16 7.32 -8.48 -1.75
N GLU A 17 6.99 -9.77 -1.64
CA GLU A 17 7.97 -10.86 -1.54
C GLU A 17 8.36 -11.44 -2.89
N ASN A 18 7.39 -11.62 -3.80
CA ASN A 18 7.60 -12.27 -5.09
C ASN A 18 7.91 -11.30 -6.23
N LYS A 19 7.52 -10.02 -6.10
CA LYS A 19 7.77 -9.00 -7.11
C LYS A 19 8.61 -7.86 -6.57
N THR A 20 9.60 -7.45 -7.35
CA THR A 20 10.34 -6.21 -7.16
C THR A 20 9.59 -5.06 -7.83
N GLY A 21 9.44 -3.95 -7.11
CA GLY A 21 8.76 -2.75 -7.62
C GLY A 21 7.94 -2.03 -6.55
N PHE A 22 6.97 -1.26 -7.03
CA PHE A 22 6.03 -0.52 -6.19
C PHE A 22 4.69 -1.25 -6.12
N VAL A 23 4.08 -1.25 -4.95
CA VAL A 23 2.75 -1.80 -4.70
C VAL A 23 1.79 -0.66 -4.48
N SER A 24 0.77 -0.54 -5.33
CA SER A 24 -0.28 0.46 -5.25
C SER A 24 -1.45 -0.12 -4.45
N ALA A 25 -1.63 0.41 -3.24
CA ALA A 25 -2.58 -0.09 -2.26
C ALA A 25 -3.33 1.06 -1.60
N HIS A 26 -4.57 0.81 -1.20
CA HIS A 26 -5.34 1.75 -0.40
C HIS A 26 -4.79 1.85 1.02
N TRP A 27 -4.66 3.09 1.49
CA TRP A 27 -4.19 3.43 2.83
C TRP A 27 -5.12 4.46 3.45
N ASP A 28 -5.47 4.26 4.72
CA ASP A 28 -6.42 5.11 5.43
C ASP A 28 -5.83 6.42 5.95
N GLY A 29 -4.52 6.65 5.78
CA GLY A 29 -3.87 7.91 6.15
C GLY A 29 -3.36 7.95 7.59
N THR A 30 -3.53 6.89 8.38
CA THR A 30 -3.06 6.83 9.76
C THR A 30 -1.64 6.28 9.87
N ALA A 31 -0.88 6.87 10.79
CA ALA A 31 0.47 6.41 11.12
C ALA A 31 0.48 5.00 11.74
N GLU A 32 -0.57 4.63 12.50
CA GLU A 32 -0.72 3.29 13.07
C GLU A 32 -0.74 2.21 11.99
N THR A 33 -1.48 2.43 10.91
CA THR A 33 -1.51 1.50 9.78
C THR A 33 -0.15 1.40 9.10
N GLU A 34 0.53 2.53 8.87
CA GLU A 34 1.87 2.52 8.27
C GLU A 34 2.85 1.70 9.13
N GLU A 35 2.84 1.92 10.44
CA GLU A 35 3.74 1.21 11.35
C GLU A 35 3.46 -0.30 11.37
N LYS A 36 2.18 -0.71 11.40
CA LYS A 36 1.79 -2.11 11.30
C LYS A 36 2.23 -2.75 9.98
N ILE A 37 2.06 -2.04 8.86
CA ILE A 37 2.51 -2.52 7.54
C ILE A 37 4.03 -2.70 7.55
N LYS A 38 4.77 -1.73 8.08
CA LYS A 38 6.23 -1.77 8.19
C LYS A 38 6.69 -2.92 9.09
N GLN A 39 6.05 -3.16 10.22
CA GLN A 39 6.41 -4.26 11.12
C GLN A 39 6.17 -5.62 10.48
N GLN A 40 5.06 -5.79 9.76
CA GLN A 40 4.71 -7.08 9.15
C GLN A 40 5.45 -7.35 7.84
N THR A 41 5.69 -6.33 7.01
CA THR A 41 6.19 -6.52 5.63
C THR A 41 7.53 -5.84 5.36
N LYS A 42 8.00 -4.98 6.28
CA LYS A 42 9.14 -4.07 6.08
C LYS A 42 8.96 -3.07 4.92
N ALA A 43 7.74 -2.96 4.38
CA ALA A 43 7.41 -1.96 3.38
C ALA A 43 7.03 -0.63 4.03
N THR A 44 7.41 0.45 3.35
CA THR A 44 7.03 1.82 3.73
C THR A 44 6.43 2.55 2.54
N ILE A 45 5.68 3.62 2.82
CA ILE A 45 5.13 4.48 1.77
C ILE A 45 6.28 5.26 1.14
N ARG A 46 6.48 5.09 -0.17
CA ARG A 46 7.53 5.78 -0.93
C ARG A 46 7.01 7.02 -1.64
N CYS A 47 5.76 6.98 -2.08
CA CYS A 47 5.15 8.08 -2.80
C CYS A 47 3.64 8.09 -2.58
N ILE A 48 3.11 9.27 -2.30
CA ILE A 48 1.68 9.54 -2.27
C ILE A 48 1.39 10.39 -3.51
N PRO A 49 0.83 9.81 -4.58
CA PRO A 49 0.47 10.58 -5.76
C PRO A 49 -0.56 11.66 -5.39
N LEU A 50 -0.22 12.92 -5.67
CA LEU A 50 -1.08 14.07 -5.41
C LEU A 50 -2.22 14.17 -6.44
N ASP A 51 -1.95 13.75 -7.68
CA ASP A 51 -2.89 13.73 -8.81
C ASP A 51 -3.54 12.34 -9.00
N ALA A 52 -3.52 11.49 -7.96
CA ALA A 52 -4.21 10.21 -8.05
C ALA A 52 -5.71 10.41 -8.20
N GLN A 53 -6.32 9.64 -9.11
CA GLN A 53 -7.78 9.57 -9.19
C GLN A 53 -8.36 9.26 -7.81
N HIS A 54 -9.38 10.03 -7.45
CA HIS A 54 -10.15 9.79 -6.24
C HIS A 54 -10.88 8.47 -6.43
N GLU A 55 -10.42 7.45 -5.73
CA GLU A 55 -10.97 6.10 -5.80
C GLU A 55 -11.35 5.70 -4.39
N GLU A 56 -12.65 5.56 -4.17
CA GLU A 56 -13.19 5.06 -2.91
C GLU A 56 -12.89 3.57 -2.82
N GLY A 57 -12.03 3.22 -1.87
CA GLY A 57 -11.65 1.85 -1.58
C GLY A 57 -11.50 1.62 -0.09
N LYS A 58 -10.91 0.49 0.26
CA LYS A 58 -10.68 0.09 1.65
C LYS A 58 -9.22 -0.14 1.88
N CYS A 59 -8.72 0.32 3.01
CA CYS A 59 -7.33 0.12 3.40
C CYS A 59 -6.99 -1.37 3.40
N VAL A 60 -5.85 -1.73 2.81
CA VAL A 60 -5.41 -3.12 2.67
C VAL A 60 -5.20 -3.84 3.99
N LEU A 61 -4.97 -3.09 5.08
CA LEU A 61 -4.74 -3.65 6.41
C LEU A 61 -5.98 -3.56 7.31
N THR A 62 -6.53 -2.35 7.46
CA THR A 62 -7.58 -2.07 8.47
C THR A 62 -8.99 -2.22 7.91
N GLY A 63 -9.16 -2.22 6.59
CA GLY A 63 -10.49 -2.19 5.96
C GLY A 63 -11.19 -0.84 6.06
N ASN A 64 -10.55 0.18 6.65
CA ASN A 64 -11.07 1.54 6.76
C ASN A 64 -11.27 2.17 5.36
N PRO A 65 -12.22 3.09 5.21
CA PRO A 65 -12.40 3.81 3.95
C PRO A 65 -11.13 4.58 3.57
N SER A 66 -10.76 4.50 2.30
CA SER A 66 -9.59 5.17 1.74
C SER A 66 -9.97 5.78 0.41
N ASN A 67 -9.60 7.05 0.21
CA ASN A 67 -10.00 7.84 -0.95
C ASN A 67 -8.96 7.84 -2.08
N LYS A 68 -7.78 7.26 -1.83
CA LYS A 68 -6.67 7.24 -2.77
C LYS A 68 -5.73 6.06 -2.52
N ARG A 69 -5.06 5.60 -3.56
CA ARG A 69 -3.99 4.60 -3.46
C ARG A 69 -2.65 5.28 -3.24
N VAL A 70 -1.80 4.65 -2.43
CA VAL A 70 -0.42 5.06 -2.19
C VAL A 70 0.54 3.98 -2.63
N LEU A 71 1.79 4.37 -2.93
CA LEU A 71 2.82 3.46 -3.40
C LEU A 71 3.69 3.02 -2.23
N PHE A 72 3.68 1.71 -1.98
CA PHE A 72 4.53 1.04 -1.02
C PHE A 72 5.72 0.39 -1.72
N ALA A 73 6.87 0.38 -1.06
CA ALA A 73 7.98 -0.47 -1.46
C ALA A 73 8.74 -0.97 -0.23
N LYS A 74 9.37 -2.12 -0.37
CA LYS A 74 10.26 -2.67 0.66
C LYS A 74 11.52 -1.80 0.76
N ALA A 75 11.83 -1.32 1.96
CA ALA A 75 13.13 -0.72 2.24
C ALA A 75 14.09 -1.86 2.63
N TYR A 76 15.19 -2.00 1.90
CA TYR A 76 16.26 -2.95 2.21
C TYR A 76 16.96 -2.60 3.52
#